data_AF-A0A835DE73-F1
#
_entry.id   AF-A0A835DE73-F1
#
_cell.length_a   1.000
_cell.length_b   1.000
_cell.length_c   1.000
_cell.angle_alpha   90.00
_cell.angle_beta   90.00
_cell.angle_gamma   90.00
#
_symmetry.space_group_name_H-M   'P 1'
#
loop_
_entity.id
_entity.type
_entity.pdbx_description
1 polymer ?
#
loop_
_entity_poly.entity_id
_entity_poly.type
_entity_poly.pdbx_seq_one_letter_code
_entity_poly.pdbx_strand_id
1 'polypeptide(L)'
;MLVIFQMIMERKFQPVIIFSFSRRECEQHAMSMSKLDFNTKEEKDDVEQVFRNAVLCLNEEDRNLPAIELMLPLLQRGIAVHHSGLLPIIKELVELLFQEGLVKALFATETFAMGLNMPAKTVVFTSVKKWDGDSHRYIGSGEYIQMSGRAGRRGKDERGICIIMVDEQMEMNTLKDMVLGRPAPLVSTFRLSYYSILNLMSRAEGQFTAEHVIRNSFHQFQYEKALPDIGQKVSKLEQEAAMLDASGESEVAAYHKLRLDIAQLEKKMMSEITRPERILYFLLPGRLVKVRDGGTDWGWGVVVNVVKKPSASLGTLPSALSSRGSGYIVDTLLHCSPGSSENGSRPKPCPPRPGEKGEMHVVPVQLPLISALSKLRISIPSDLRPVEARQSILLAVQELGTRFSQGLPKLNPVKVSISYLQIVYENSSIQLKI
;
A
#
# COMPACT_ATOMS: atom_id res chain seq x y z
N MET A 1 1.56 19.24 6.03
CA MET A 1 0.59 19.51 7.12
C MET A 1 0.50 20.99 7.48
N LEU A 2 1.58 21.63 7.93
CA LEU A 2 1.57 23.05 8.33
C LEU A 2 1.00 24.00 7.26
N VAL A 3 1.40 23.81 5.99
CA VAL A 3 0.89 24.58 4.84
C VAL A 3 -0.62 24.42 4.65
N ILE A 4 -1.15 23.20 4.81
CA ILE A 4 -2.60 22.93 4.67
C ILE A 4 -3.35 23.67 5.78
N PHE A 5 -2.83 23.67 6.99
CA PHE A 5 -3.42 24.37 8.12
C PHE A 5 -3.42 25.88 7.95
N GLN A 6 -2.30 26.48 7.54
CA GLN A 6 -2.23 27.91 7.26
C GLN A 6 -3.26 28.30 6.21
N MET A 7 -3.36 27.53 5.12
CA MET A 7 -4.39 27.73 4.09
C MET A 7 -5.81 27.62 4.66
N ILE A 8 -6.10 26.64 5.52
CA ILE A 8 -7.43 26.48 6.16
C ILE A 8 -7.78 27.72 6.99
N MET A 9 -6.82 28.25 7.77
CA MET A 9 -7.06 29.41 8.63
C MET A 9 -7.21 30.70 7.82
N GLU A 10 -6.33 30.94 6.83
CA GLU A 10 -6.40 32.09 5.92
C GLU A 10 -7.73 32.15 5.16
N ARG A 11 -8.24 30.99 4.73
CA ARG A 11 -9.51 30.87 4.00
C ARG A 11 -10.73 30.75 4.91
N LYS A 12 -10.58 30.88 6.23
CA LYS A 12 -11.67 30.76 7.23
C LYS A 12 -12.46 29.45 7.08
N PHE A 13 -11.73 28.35 6.93
CA PHE A 13 -12.26 26.99 6.81
C PHE A 13 -12.34 26.25 8.16
N GLN A 14 -12.15 26.96 9.26
CA GLN A 14 -12.37 26.45 10.63
C GLN A 14 -13.87 26.36 11.01
N PRO A 15 -14.24 25.52 11.99
CA PRO A 15 -13.39 24.54 12.67
C PRO A 15 -13.02 23.38 11.74
N VAL A 16 -11.88 22.76 12.00
CA VAL A 16 -11.36 21.62 11.24
C VAL A 16 -11.16 20.40 12.14
N ILE A 17 -11.57 19.23 11.67
CA ILE A 17 -11.25 17.93 12.26
C ILE A 17 -10.17 17.25 11.41
N ILE A 18 -9.12 16.78 12.06
CA ILE A 18 -7.97 16.14 11.42
C ILE A 18 -7.91 14.71 11.91
N PHE A 19 -8.25 13.78 11.03
CA PHE A 19 -8.23 12.35 11.34
C PHE A 19 -6.84 11.77 11.13
N SER A 20 -6.34 11.13 12.17
CA SER A 20 -5.15 10.27 12.15
C SER A 20 -5.50 8.92 12.78
N PHE A 21 -4.84 7.84 12.35
CA PHE A 21 -5.21 6.48 12.76
C PHE A 21 -4.39 5.94 13.93
N SER A 22 -3.58 6.79 14.56
CA SER A 22 -2.77 6.46 15.72
C SER A 22 -2.85 7.58 16.77
N ARG A 23 -2.99 7.19 18.04
CA ARG A 23 -2.97 8.11 19.20
C ARG A 23 -1.72 8.99 19.19
N ARG A 24 -0.57 8.35 18.96
CA ARG A 24 0.73 9.01 18.88
C ARG A 24 0.80 10.01 17.74
N GLU A 25 0.24 9.69 16.58
CA GLU A 25 0.23 10.62 15.44
C GLU A 25 -0.63 11.85 15.72
N CYS A 26 -1.80 11.68 16.35
CA CYS A 26 -2.65 12.80 16.76
C CYS A 26 -1.89 13.79 17.66
N GLU A 27 -1.24 13.29 18.71
CA GLU A 27 -0.45 14.12 19.64
C GLU A 27 0.74 14.78 18.93
N GLN A 28 1.49 14.03 18.12
CA GLN A 28 2.63 14.57 17.37
C GLN A 28 2.22 15.68 16.40
N HIS A 29 1.12 15.49 15.68
CA HIS A 29 0.59 16.49 14.76
C HIS A 29 0.10 17.73 15.50
N ALA A 30 -0.61 17.57 16.63
CA ALA A 30 -1.02 18.68 17.47
C ALA A 30 0.18 19.47 18.03
N MET A 31 1.19 18.77 18.55
CA MET A 31 2.41 19.40 19.06
C MET A 31 3.19 20.14 17.98
N SER A 32 3.21 19.61 16.75
CA SER A 32 3.83 20.32 15.61
C SER A 32 3.14 21.65 15.29
N MET A 33 1.84 21.76 15.59
CA MET A 33 1.04 22.97 15.39
C MET A 33 1.01 23.87 16.63
N SER A 34 1.61 23.45 17.75
CA SER A 34 1.56 24.20 19.01
C SER A 34 2.01 25.65 18.86
N LYS A 35 2.94 25.96 17.95
CA LYS A 35 3.44 27.34 17.73
C LYS A 35 2.40 28.32 17.17
N LEU A 36 1.28 27.82 16.64
CA LEU A 36 0.20 28.62 16.11
C LEU A 36 -0.82 28.91 17.21
N ASP A 37 -1.50 30.05 17.09
CA ASP A 37 -2.44 30.54 18.08
C ASP A 37 -3.71 31.01 17.38
N PHE A 38 -4.83 30.34 17.66
CA PHE A 38 -6.08 30.52 16.92
C PHE A 38 -7.19 31.19 17.75
N ASN A 39 -6.94 31.40 19.04
CA ASN A 39 -7.90 32.02 19.94
C ASN A 39 -7.48 33.44 20.29
N THR A 40 -8.49 34.29 20.44
CA THR A 40 -8.37 35.62 21.01
C THR A 40 -8.04 35.56 22.50
N LYS A 41 -7.74 36.70 23.12
CA LYS A 41 -7.43 36.74 24.55
C LYS A 41 -8.66 36.40 25.39
N GLU A 42 -9.82 36.87 24.96
CA GLU A 42 -11.12 36.58 25.59
C GLU A 42 -11.45 35.08 25.50
N GLU A 43 -11.31 34.47 24.32
CA GLU A 43 -11.52 33.01 24.16
C GLU A 43 -10.56 32.17 25.01
N LYS A 44 -9.34 32.67 25.29
CA LYS A 44 -8.38 31.99 26.17
C LYS A 44 -8.82 32.00 27.63
N ASP A 45 -9.33 33.14 28.08
CA ASP A 45 -9.84 33.31 29.44
C ASP A 45 -11.06 32.39 29.65
N ASP A 46 -11.95 32.32 28.65
CA ASP A 46 -13.10 31.39 28.65
C ASP A 46 -12.64 29.92 28.71
N VAL A 47 -11.67 29.53 27.88
CA VAL A 47 -11.10 28.17 27.91
C VAL A 47 -10.50 27.85 29.28
N GLU A 48 -9.76 28.78 29.87
CA GLU A 48 -9.11 28.58 31.17
C GLU A 48 -10.14 28.44 32.30
N GLN A 49 -11.21 29.25 32.27
CA GLN A 49 -12.29 29.15 33.25
C GLN A 49 -13.01 27.80 33.16
N VAL A 50 -13.38 27.37 31.95
CA VAL A 50 -14.05 26.08 31.73
C VAL A 50 -13.13 24.91 32.11
N PHE A 51 -11.84 24.98 31.76
CA PHE A 51 -10.86 23.97 32.11
C PHE A 51 -10.69 23.84 33.63
N ARG A 52 -10.52 24.96 34.34
CA ARG A 52 -10.39 24.96 35.81
C ARG A 52 -11.62 24.35 36.46
N ASN A 53 -12.82 24.73 36.03
CA ASN A 53 -14.06 24.18 36.57
C ASN A 53 -14.17 22.67 36.34
N ALA A 54 -13.78 22.17 35.17
CA ALA A 54 -13.80 20.74 34.88
C ALA A 54 -12.78 19.94 35.73
N VAL A 55 -11.59 20.50 35.95
CA VAL A 55 -10.51 19.84 36.71
C VAL A 55 -10.78 19.86 38.23
N LEU A 56 -11.63 20.76 38.74
CA LEU A 56 -12.04 20.76 40.14
C LEU A 56 -12.77 19.46 40.57
N CYS A 57 -13.38 18.75 39.63
CA CYS A 57 -14.00 17.44 39.88
C CYS A 57 -12.97 16.33 40.22
N LEU A 58 -11.68 16.56 39.95
CA LEU A 58 -10.60 15.64 40.26
C LEU A 58 -9.97 15.95 41.62
N ASN A 59 -9.37 14.93 42.24
CA ASN A 59 -8.58 15.08 43.47
C ASN A 59 -7.29 15.84 43.18
N GLU A 60 -6.71 16.52 44.19
CA GLU A 60 -5.52 17.38 43.99
C GLU A 60 -4.33 16.67 43.34
N GLU A 61 -4.09 15.41 43.70
CA GLU A 61 -3.03 14.59 43.08
C GLU A 61 -3.25 14.39 41.58
N ASP A 62 -4.49 14.15 41.16
CA ASP A 62 -4.85 13.96 39.75
C ASP A 62 -4.76 15.26 38.96
N ARG A 63 -5.07 16.41 39.59
CA ARG A 63 -5.00 17.73 38.92
C ARG A 63 -3.60 18.07 38.44
N ASN A 64 -2.58 17.63 39.17
CA ASN A 64 -1.17 17.90 38.90
C ASN A 64 -0.53 16.84 37.98
N LEU A 65 -1.33 15.93 37.39
CA LEU A 65 -0.81 14.99 36.42
C LEU A 65 -0.30 15.74 35.17
N PRO A 66 0.91 15.42 34.67
CA PRO A 66 1.47 16.07 33.47
C PRO A 66 0.54 16.00 32.26
N ALA A 67 -0.23 14.92 32.14
CA ALA A 67 -1.20 14.74 31.07
C ALA A 67 -2.34 15.78 31.08
N ILE A 68 -2.67 16.34 32.25
CA ILE A 68 -3.69 17.38 32.41
C ILE A 68 -3.04 18.76 32.24
N GLU A 69 -1.91 19.01 32.89
CA GLU A 69 -1.21 20.30 32.82
C GLU A 69 -0.78 20.67 31.39
N LEU A 70 -0.28 19.70 30.61
CA LEU A 70 0.17 19.94 29.24
C LEU A 70 -0.99 20.24 28.26
N MET A 71 -2.23 19.95 28.64
CA MET A 71 -3.39 20.17 27.77
C MET A 71 -3.84 21.64 27.76
N LEU A 72 -3.81 22.33 28.91
CA LEU A 72 -4.31 23.70 29.00
C LEU A 72 -3.62 24.67 28.02
N PRO A 73 -2.27 24.70 27.89
CA PRO A 73 -1.60 25.58 26.94
C PRO A 73 -1.99 25.30 25.48
N LEU A 74 -2.32 24.06 25.15
CA LEU A 74 -2.74 23.66 23.81
C LEU A 74 -4.18 24.10 23.53
N LEU A 75 -5.08 23.86 24.49
CA LEU A 75 -6.48 24.27 24.42
C LEU A 75 -6.64 25.79 24.33
N GLN A 76 -5.85 26.54 25.08
CA GLN A 76 -5.81 28.01 25.01
C GLN A 76 -5.45 28.51 23.60
N ARG A 77 -4.70 27.74 22.81
CA ARG A 77 -4.36 28.09 21.42
C ARG A 77 -5.44 27.68 20.42
N GLY A 78 -6.56 27.11 20.88
CA GLY A 78 -7.63 26.58 20.03
C GLY A 78 -7.28 25.25 19.36
N ILE A 79 -6.31 24.52 19.90
CA ILE A 79 -5.84 23.22 19.42
C ILE A 79 -6.21 22.16 20.44
N ALA A 80 -6.76 21.04 19.99
CA ALA A 80 -7.08 19.91 20.88
C ALA A 80 -6.76 18.57 20.24
N VAL A 81 -6.59 17.56 21.09
CA VAL A 81 -6.45 16.15 20.72
C VAL A 81 -7.65 15.37 21.26
N HIS A 82 -8.13 14.39 20.50
CA HIS A 82 -9.19 13.47 20.93
C HIS A 82 -8.88 12.03 20.51
N HIS A 83 -8.66 11.16 21.49
CA HIS A 83 -8.51 9.73 21.25
C HIS A 83 -8.79 8.89 22.50
N SER A 84 -8.90 7.58 22.32
CA SER A 84 -9.20 6.62 23.40
C SER A 84 -8.20 6.59 24.55
N GLY A 85 -6.98 7.08 24.35
CA GLY A 85 -5.95 7.20 25.40
C GLY A 85 -6.12 8.37 26.36
N LEU A 86 -7.03 9.32 26.11
CA LEU A 86 -7.26 10.45 27.01
C LEU A 86 -8.20 10.07 28.17
N LEU A 87 -8.00 10.72 29.31
CA LEU A 87 -8.88 10.61 30.47
C LEU A 87 -10.32 10.98 30.07
N PRO A 88 -11.36 10.26 30.56
CA PRO A 88 -12.76 10.55 30.23
C PRO A 88 -13.15 12.02 30.39
N ILE A 89 -12.81 12.63 31.53
CA ILE A 89 -13.09 14.05 31.81
C ILE A 89 -12.45 15.01 30.79
N ILE A 90 -11.25 14.68 30.29
CA ILE A 90 -10.56 15.51 29.29
C ILE A 90 -11.21 15.35 27.92
N LYS A 91 -11.69 14.15 27.56
CA LYS A 91 -12.45 13.95 26.33
C LYS A 91 -13.72 14.79 26.34
N GLU A 92 -14.50 14.71 27.42
CA GLU A 92 -15.75 15.48 27.58
C GLU A 92 -15.48 16.99 27.52
N LEU A 93 -14.41 17.46 28.16
CA LEU A 93 -13.99 18.86 28.09
C LEU A 93 -13.64 19.31 26.67
N VAL A 94 -12.85 18.52 25.94
CA VAL A 94 -12.49 18.82 24.54
C VAL A 94 -13.74 18.86 23.65
N GLU A 95 -14.67 17.93 23.85
CA GLU A 95 -15.93 17.88 23.12
C GLU A 95 -16.78 19.13 23.38
N LEU A 96 -16.88 19.58 24.64
CA LEU A 96 -17.58 20.81 25.01
C LEU A 96 -16.91 22.04 24.38
N LEU A 97 -15.60 22.19 24.51
CA LEU A 97 -14.87 23.34 23.94
C LEU A 97 -14.95 23.36 22.39
N PHE A 98 -15.06 22.20 21.75
CA PHE A 98 -15.28 22.11 20.31
C PHE A 98 -16.69 22.56 19.89
N GLN A 99 -17.72 22.19 20.66
CA GLN A 99 -19.10 22.62 20.41
C GLN A 99 -19.29 24.13 20.59
N GLU A 100 -18.67 24.70 21.62
CA GLU A 100 -18.64 26.15 21.88
C GLU A 100 -17.77 26.91 20.85
N GLY A 101 -17.05 26.19 19.98
CA GLY A 101 -16.21 26.79 18.94
C GLY A 101 -14.92 27.38 19.47
N LEU A 102 -14.51 27.07 20.71
CA LEU A 102 -13.24 27.48 21.32
C LEU A 102 -12.06 26.62 20.82
N VAL A 103 -12.35 25.42 20.29
CA VAL A 103 -11.35 24.60 19.56
C VAL A 103 -11.54 24.79 18.06
N LYS A 104 -10.54 25.36 17.39
CA LYS A 104 -10.54 25.59 15.94
C LYS A 104 -9.93 24.42 15.17
N ALA A 105 -8.99 23.70 15.79
CA ALA A 105 -8.28 22.57 15.21
C ALA A 105 -8.32 21.35 16.14
N LEU A 106 -9.04 20.31 15.73
CA LEU A 106 -9.18 19.08 16.50
C LEU A 106 -8.45 17.92 15.82
N PHE A 107 -7.43 17.37 16.48
CA PHE A 107 -6.72 16.16 16.05
C PHE A 107 -7.38 14.94 16.67
N ALA A 108 -8.03 14.10 15.86
CA ALA A 108 -8.88 13.03 16.37
C ALA A 108 -8.57 11.67 15.74
N THR A 109 -8.75 10.60 16.53
CA THR A 109 -8.82 9.24 15.98
C THR A 109 -10.20 8.95 15.40
N GLU A 110 -10.31 7.87 14.61
CA GLU A 110 -11.57 7.40 13.99
C GLU A 110 -12.76 7.34 14.95
N THR A 111 -12.53 7.00 16.21
CA THR A 111 -13.56 6.93 17.26
C THR A 111 -14.35 8.22 17.44
N PHE A 112 -13.78 9.39 17.15
CA PHE A 112 -14.51 10.67 17.24
C PHE A 112 -15.62 10.80 16.19
N ALA A 113 -15.46 10.15 15.04
CA ALA A 113 -16.51 10.09 14.04
C ALA A 113 -17.67 9.19 14.46
N MET A 114 -17.50 8.39 15.53
CA MET A 114 -18.52 7.52 16.09
C MET A 114 -19.13 8.18 17.35
N GLY A 115 -20.45 8.34 17.40
CA GLY A 115 -21.16 8.53 18.68
C GLY A 115 -21.57 9.95 19.09
N LEU A 116 -21.18 11.02 18.40
CA LEU A 116 -21.61 12.39 18.77
C LEU A 116 -21.95 13.25 17.54
N ASN A 117 -22.80 14.28 17.69
CA ASN A 117 -23.18 15.20 16.61
C ASN A 117 -22.31 16.47 16.62
N MET A 118 -21.01 16.32 16.38
CA MET A 118 -20.06 17.43 16.33
C MET A 118 -19.52 17.67 14.91
N PRO A 119 -20.25 18.42 14.06
CA PRO A 119 -19.80 18.74 12.71
C PRO A 119 -18.76 19.88 12.72
N ALA A 120 -17.85 19.82 11.76
CA ALA A 120 -16.86 20.83 11.46
C ALA A 120 -17.10 21.42 10.07
N LYS A 121 -16.45 22.54 9.74
CA LYS A 121 -16.52 23.06 8.36
C LYS A 121 -15.65 22.21 7.42
N THR A 122 -14.50 21.76 7.93
CA THR A 122 -13.50 21.02 7.17
C THR A 122 -13.09 19.73 7.87
N VAL A 123 -12.87 18.67 7.10
CA VAL A 123 -12.24 17.42 7.54
C VAL A 123 -10.95 17.20 6.75
N VAL A 124 -9.89 16.81 7.44
CA VAL A 124 -8.59 16.49 6.84
C VAL A 124 -8.21 15.06 7.21
N PHE A 125 -7.83 14.25 6.23
CA PHE A 125 -7.26 12.93 6.43
C PHE A 125 -5.75 13.02 6.31
N THR A 126 -5.00 12.74 7.38
CA THR A 126 -3.52 12.76 7.36
C THR A 126 -2.92 11.54 6.69
N SER A 127 -3.66 10.44 6.71
CA SER A 127 -3.39 9.17 6.06
C SER A 127 -4.70 8.59 5.54
N VAL A 128 -4.61 7.64 4.62
CA VAL A 128 -5.73 6.79 4.14
C VAL A 128 -5.53 5.32 4.49
N LYS A 129 -4.41 4.98 5.14
CA LYS A 129 -4.07 3.64 5.60
C LYS A 129 -4.15 3.58 7.12
N LYS A 130 -4.73 2.50 7.65
CA LYS A 130 -4.80 2.21 9.08
C LYS A 130 -4.36 0.79 9.40
N TRP A 131 -3.88 0.59 10.62
CA TRP A 131 -3.57 -0.74 11.16
C TRP A 131 -4.84 -1.37 11.72
N ASP A 132 -5.19 -2.58 11.27
CA ASP A 132 -6.36 -3.31 11.75
C ASP A 132 -6.04 -4.41 12.78
N GLY A 133 -4.77 -4.55 13.15
CA GLY A 133 -4.27 -5.63 14.02
C GLY A 133 -3.37 -6.61 13.28
N ASP A 134 -3.54 -6.76 11.97
CA ASP A 134 -2.82 -7.74 11.14
C ASP A 134 -2.06 -7.07 9.99
N SER A 135 -2.67 -6.08 9.35
CA SER A 135 -2.07 -5.39 8.21
C SER A 135 -2.38 -3.89 8.18
N HIS A 136 -1.57 -3.15 7.42
CA HIS A 136 -1.91 -1.78 7.04
C HIS A 136 -2.82 -1.82 5.81
N ARG A 137 -4.12 -1.61 6.03
CA ARG A 137 -5.13 -1.56 4.98
C ARG A 137 -5.61 -0.14 4.71
N TYR A 138 -6.12 0.10 3.51
CA TYR A 138 -6.85 1.33 3.21
C TYR A 138 -8.17 1.39 3.99
N ILE A 139 -8.61 2.61 4.32
CA ILE A 139 -9.95 2.81 4.87
C ILE A 139 -11.01 2.47 3.83
N GLY A 140 -12.07 1.81 4.28
CA GLY A 140 -13.20 1.47 3.43
C GLY A 140 -14.08 2.69 3.15
N SER A 141 -14.91 2.62 2.12
CA SER A 141 -15.84 3.71 1.77
C SER A 141 -16.77 4.08 2.94
N GLY A 142 -17.31 3.11 3.68
CA GLY A 142 -18.15 3.39 4.84
C GLY A 142 -17.44 4.19 5.95
N GLU A 143 -16.18 3.84 6.23
CA GLU A 143 -15.34 4.54 7.21
C GLU A 143 -15.03 5.97 6.73
N TYR A 144 -14.70 6.12 5.45
CA TYR A 144 -14.51 7.42 4.82
C TYR A 144 -15.79 8.28 4.89
N ILE A 145 -16.95 7.75 4.53
CA ILE A 145 -18.24 8.45 4.57
C ILE A 145 -18.57 8.91 5.99
N GLN A 146 -18.33 8.06 6.99
CA GLN A 146 -18.58 8.40 8.40
C GLN A 146 -17.71 9.57 8.88
N MET A 147 -16.41 9.55 8.53
CA MET A 147 -15.47 10.60 8.92
C MET A 147 -15.67 11.89 8.11
N SER A 148 -15.76 11.78 6.78
CA SER A 148 -15.96 12.92 5.87
C SER A 148 -17.32 13.58 6.05
N GLY A 149 -18.35 12.82 6.46
CA GLY A 149 -19.67 13.32 6.82
C GLY A 149 -19.69 14.26 8.03
N ARG A 150 -18.56 14.42 8.74
CA ARG A 150 -18.37 15.46 9.75
C ARG A 150 -18.09 16.84 9.15
N ALA A 151 -17.77 16.93 7.86
CA ALA A 151 -17.59 18.21 7.17
C ALA A 151 -18.93 18.83 6.75
N GLY A 152 -19.07 20.14 6.96
CA GLY A 152 -20.25 20.92 6.66
C GLY A 152 -21.23 20.98 7.84
N ARG A 153 -21.39 22.17 8.43
CA ARG A 153 -22.35 22.42 9.51
C ARG A 153 -23.66 22.96 8.94
N ARG A 154 -24.76 22.25 9.20
CA ARG A 154 -26.11 22.64 8.76
C ARG A 154 -26.45 24.07 9.19
N GLY A 155 -26.81 24.91 8.22
CA GLY A 155 -27.19 26.31 8.45
C GLY A 155 -26.03 27.28 8.75
N LYS A 156 -24.77 26.79 8.84
CA LYS A 156 -23.59 27.64 9.06
C LYS A 156 -22.63 27.63 7.86
N ASP A 157 -22.52 26.51 7.15
CA ASP A 157 -21.60 26.36 6.01
C ASP A 157 -22.38 26.06 4.72
N GLU A 158 -21.98 26.70 3.61
CA GLU A 158 -22.53 26.42 2.27
C GLU A 158 -22.17 25.02 1.76
N ARG A 159 -20.98 24.53 2.13
CA ARG A 159 -20.45 23.22 1.76
C ARG A 159 -19.47 22.71 2.81
N GLY A 160 -19.38 21.39 2.94
CA GLY A 160 -18.32 20.71 3.68
C GLY A 160 -17.06 20.55 2.81
N ILE A 161 -15.89 20.73 3.41
CA ILE A 161 -14.60 20.56 2.71
C ILE A 161 -13.92 19.31 3.25
N CYS A 162 -13.54 18.39 2.37
CA CYS A 162 -12.74 17.22 2.72
C CYS A 162 -11.40 17.27 1.99
N ILE A 163 -10.31 17.20 2.73
CA ILE A 163 -8.93 17.22 2.21
C ILE A 163 -8.29 15.88 2.54
N ILE A 164 -7.81 15.17 1.53
CA ILE A 164 -7.16 13.87 1.69
C ILE A 164 -5.68 14.02 1.36
N MET A 165 -4.81 13.73 2.33
CA MET A 165 -3.37 13.64 2.08
C MET A 165 -3.05 12.25 1.51
N VAL A 166 -2.51 12.20 0.29
CA VAL A 166 -2.24 10.97 -0.45
C VAL A 166 -0.73 10.79 -0.62
N ASP A 167 -0.25 9.55 -0.49
CA ASP A 167 1.15 9.17 -0.75
C ASP A 167 1.36 8.77 -2.23
N GLU A 168 2.60 8.73 -2.71
CA GLU A 168 2.93 8.34 -4.11
C GLU A 168 2.56 6.88 -4.43
N GLN A 169 2.20 6.06 -3.43
CA GLN A 169 1.95 4.63 -3.58
C GLN A 169 0.47 4.30 -3.78
N MET A 170 -0.44 5.26 -3.62
CA MET A 170 -1.87 5.01 -3.75
C MET A 170 -2.30 4.93 -5.21
N GLU A 171 -2.92 3.81 -5.60
CA GLU A 171 -3.53 3.66 -6.92
C GLU A 171 -4.83 4.47 -7.03
N MET A 172 -5.05 5.07 -8.20
CA MET A 172 -6.23 5.92 -8.45
C MET A 172 -7.55 5.15 -8.30
N ASN A 173 -7.58 3.85 -8.62
CA ASN A 173 -8.78 3.03 -8.48
C ASN A 173 -9.15 2.85 -7.01
N THR A 174 -8.17 2.57 -6.15
CA THR A 174 -8.39 2.47 -4.70
C THR A 174 -8.92 3.77 -4.11
N LEU A 175 -8.41 4.93 -4.57
CA LEU A 175 -8.91 6.23 -4.13
C LEU A 175 -10.36 6.46 -4.57
N LYS A 176 -10.68 6.12 -5.82
CA LYS A 176 -12.06 6.20 -6.34
C LYS A 176 -13.01 5.29 -5.56
N ASP A 177 -12.60 4.06 -5.27
CA ASP A 177 -13.42 3.10 -4.51
C ASP A 177 -13.62 3.58 -3.07
N MET A 178 -12.62 4.22 -2.45
CA MET A 178 -12.75 4.80 -1.12
C MET A 178 -13.75 5.99 -1.10
N VAL A 179 -13.66 6.89 -2.08
CA VAL A 179 -14.46 8.14 -2.07
C VAL A 179 -15.87 7.95 -2.65
N LEU A 180 -15.99 7.18 -3.74
CA LEU A 180 -17.23 6.98 -4.49
C LEU A 180 -17.85 5.60 -4.29
N GLY A 181 -17.15 4.69 -3.59
CA GLY A 181 -17.66 3.36 -3.32
C GLY A 181 -18.89 3.38 -2.41
N ARG A 182 -19.56 2.25 -2.34
CA ARG A 182 -20.71 2.07 -1.44
C ARG A 182 -20.23 1.63 -0.05
N PRO A 183 -20.92 2.03 1.02
CA PRO A 183 -20.69 1.47 2.35
C PRO A 183 -20.77 -0.06 2.30
N ALA A 184 -19.86 -0.72 3.02
CA ALA A 184 -19.88 -2.17 3.14
C ALA A 184 -21.20 -2.63 3.78
N PRO A 185 -21.77 -3.77 3.36
CA PRO A 185 -22.95 -4.32 4.01
C PRO A 185 -22.64 -4.64 5.48
N LEU A 186 -23.63 -4.48 6.35
CA LEU A 186 -23.53 -4.93 7.73
C LEU A 186 -23.51 -6.46 7.75
N VAL A 187 -22.35 -7.07 7.99
CA VAL A 187 -22.20 -8.54 8.08
C VAL A 187 -22.12 -8.94 9.54
N SER A 188 -22.92 -9.93 9.93
CA SER A 188 -22.90 -10.48 11.28
C SER A 188 -21.58 -11.17 11.58
N THR A 189 -20.95 -10.81 12.70
CA THR A 189 -19.79 -11.53 13.26
C THR A 189 -20.19 -12.42 14.43
N PHE A 190 -21.47 -12.83 14.51
CA PHE A 190 -21.98 -13.69 15.57
C PHE A 190 -21.15 -14.97 15.66
N ARG A 191 -20.65 -15.27 16.85
CA ARG A 191 -19.87 -16.47 17.18
C ARG A 191 -20.29 -16.96 18.54
N LEU A 192 -20.32 -18.29 18.71
CA LEU A 192 -20.57 -18.91 20.00
C LEU A 192 -19.27 -18.91 20.81
N SER A 193 -19.32 -18.35 22.02
CA SER A 193 -18.26 -18.44 23.01
C SER A 193 -18.69 -19.38 24.15
N TYR A 194 -17.73 -19.91 24.92
CA TYR A 194 -18.05 -20.70 26.12
C TYR A 194 -18.99 -19.94 27.07
N TYR A 195 -18.74 -18.65 27.28
CA TYR A 195 -19.61 -17.80 28.10
C TYR A 195 -21.04 -17.70 27.53
N SER A 196 -21.17 -17.51 26.22
CA SER A 196 -22.47 -17.47 25.55
C SER A 196 -23.23 -18.79 25.71
N ILE A 197 -22.55 -19.92 25.52
CA ILE A 197 -23.16 -21.26 25.65
C ILE A 197 -23.59 -21.51 27.10
N LEU A 198 -22.73 -21.24 28.08
CA LEU A 198 -23.05 -21.43 29.50
C LEU A 198 -24.25 -20.57 29.92
N ASN A 199 -24.31 -19.31 29.47
CA ASN A 199 -25.46 -18.45 29.74
C ASN A 199 -26.74 -18.94 29.05
N LEU A 200 -26.63 -19.43 27.81
CA LEU A 200 -27.75 -20.01 27.10
C LEU A 200 -28.25 -21.26 27.84
N MET A 201 -27.36 -22.15 28.28
CA MET A 201 -27.71 -23.34 29.05
C MET A 201 -28.31 -23.01 30.42
N SER A 202 -27.70 -22.07 31.16
CA SER A 202 -28.16 -21.67 32.49
C SER A 202 -29.49 -20.92 32.47
N ARG A 203 -29.84 -20.23 31.38
CA ARG A 203 -31.12 -19.53 31.21
C ARG A 203 -32.15 -20.33 30.41
N ALA A 204 -31.76 -21.45 29.82
CA ALA A 204 -32.62 -22.31 29.00
C ALA A 204 -33.51 -23.25 29.82
N GLU A 205 -33.47 -23.23 31.14
CA GLU A 205 -34.35 -24.05 32.01
C GLU A 205 -35.84 -23.67 31.95
N GLY A 206 -36.34 -23.03 30.88
CA GLY A 206 -37.79 -22.84 30.74
C GLY A 206 -38.37 -22.27 29.44
N GLN A 207 -37.66 -21.50 28.61
CA GLN A 207 -38.32 -20.82 27.47
C GLN A 207 -37.57 -20.74 26.12
N PHE A 208 -36.23 -20.82 26.07
CA PHE A 208 -35.49 -20.74 24.79
C PHE A 208 -34.27 -21.66 24.79
N THR A 209 -34.19 -22.58 23.82
CA THR A 209 -33.02 -23.43 23.64
C THR A 209 -31.88 -22.68 22.95
N ALA A 210 -30.63 -23.15 23.11
CA ALA A 210 -29.48 -22.54 22.44
C ALA A 210 -29.65 -22.55 20.91
N GLU A 211 -30.26 -23.60 20.36
CA GLU A 211 -30.58 -23.75 18.94
C GLU A 211 -31.54 -22.66 18.46
N HIS A 212 -32.51 -22.27 19.29
CA HIS A 212 -33.44 -21.19 18.95
C HIS A 212 -32.70 -19.85 18.75
N VAL A 213 -31.76 -19.54 19.64
CA VAL A 213 -30.97 -18.30 19.54
C VAL A 213 -30.03 -18.33 18.33
N ILE A 214 -29.42 -19.48 18.04
CA ILE A 214 -28.56 -19.65 16.86
C ILE A 214 -29.39 -19.48 15.58
N ARG A 215 -30.57 -20.11 15.51
CA ARG A 215 -31.46 -20.06 14.35
C ARG A 215 -31.98 -18.64 14.08
N ASN A 216 -32.30 -17.90 15.12
CA ASN A 216 -32.78 -16.52 15.00
C ASN A 216 -31.65 -15.48 15.01
N SER A 217 -30.39 -15.91 14.88
CA SER A 217 -29.26 -14.98 14.79
C SER A 217 -29.25 -14.24 13.45
N PHE A 218 -28.76 -13.00 13.44
CA PHE A 218 -28.61 -12.23 12.20
C PHE A 218 -27.64 -12.93 11.21
N HIS A 219 -26.69 -13.72 11.72
CA HIS A 219 -25.81 -14.52 10.88
C HIS A 219 -26.58 -15.59 10.10
N GLN A 220 -27.45 -16.34 10.80
CA GLN A 220 -28.29 -17.36 10.16
C GLN A 220 -29.25 -16.74 9.15
N PHE A 221 -29.89 -15.62 9.49
CA PHE A 221 -30.75 -14.88 8.56
C PHE A 221 -30.01 -14.48 7.27
N GLN A 222 -28.78 -13.95 7.40
CA GLN A 222 -27.97 -13.58 6.24
C GLN A 222 -27.58 -14.78 5.38
N TYR A 223 -27.23 -15.90 6.02
CA TYR A 223 -26.89 -17.14 5.34
C TYR A 223 -28.09 -17.71 4.55
N GLU A 224 -29.26 -17.81 5.19
CA GLU A 224 -30.50 -18.30 4.56
C GLU A 224 -30.93 -17.42 3.40
N LYS A 225 -30.80 -16.09 3.54
CA LYS A 225 -31.11 -15.14 2.47
C LYS A 225 -30.17 -15.28 1.26
N ALA A 226 -28.91 -15.63 1.48
CA ALA A 226 -27.92 -15.79 0.41
C ALA A 226 -27.99 -17.17 -0.28
N LEU A 227 -28.61 -18.16 0.35
CA LEU A 227 -28.64 -19.54 -0.13
C LEU A 227 -29.27 -19.70 -1.54
N PRO A 228 -30.41 -19.05 -1.88
CA PRO A 228 -31.00 -19.18 -3.21
C PRO A 228 -30.09 -18.64 -4.31
N ASP A 229 -29.46 -17.49 -4.08
CA ASP A 229 -28.54 -16.87 -5.04
C ASP A 229 -27.30 -17.75 -5.28
N ILE A 230 -26.79 -18.38 -4.23
CA ILE A 230 -25.68 -19.35 -4.33
C ILE A 230 -26.14 -20.57 -5.12
N GLY A 231 -27.32 -21.12 -4.82
CA GLY A 231 -27.89 -22.27 -5.53
C GLY A 231 -28.07 -22.00 -7.03
N GLN A 232 -28.57 -20.82 -7.40
CA GLN A 232 -28.68 -20.40 -8.80
C GLN A 232 -27.32 -20.30 -9.49
N LYS A 233 -26.31 -19.74 -8.82
CA LYS A 233 -24.95 -19.66 -9.36
C LYS A 233 -24.33 -21.03 -9.59
N VAL A 234 -24.49 -21.95 -8.62
CA VAL A 234 -24.01 -23.33 -8.74
C VAL A 234 -24.69 -24.01 -9.94
N SER A 235 -26.02 -23.94 -10.02
CA SER A 235 -26.77 -24.55 -11.13
C SER A 235 -26.35 -23.98 -12.49
N LYS A 236 -26.14 -22.66 -12.58
CA LYS A 236 -25.67 -22.02 -13.82
C LYS A 236 -24.27 -22.51 -14.21
N LEU A 237 -23.34 -22.58 -13.27
CA LEU A 237 -21.98 -23.06 -13.51
C LEU A 237 -21.95 -24.54 -13.88
N GLU A 238 -22.81 -25.36 -13.28
CA GLU A 238 -22.97 -26.77 -13.63
C GLU A 238 -23.51 -26.95 -15.06
N GLN A 239 -24.47 -26.10 -15.48
CA GLN A 239 -24.96 -26.08 -16.87
C GLN A 239 -23.88 -25.65 -17.85
N GLU A 240 -23.14 -24.57 -17.53
CA GLU A 240 -22.01 -24.12 -18.35
C GLU A 240 -20.94 -25.20 -18.46
N ALA A 241 -20.62 -25.91 -17.36
CA ALA A 241 -19.68 -27.02 -17.36
C ALA A 241 -20.18 -28.22 -18.19
N ALA A 242 -21.48 -28.54 -18.11
CA ALA A 242 -22.07 -29.63 -18.87
C ALA A 242 -22.15 -29.35 -20.39
N MET A 243 -22.16 -28.08 -20.81
CA MET A 243 -22.09 -27.70 -22.22
C MET A 243 -20.67 -27.76 -22.80
N LEU A 244 -19.64 -27.83 -21.94
CA LEU A 244 -18.28 -28.08 -22.40
C LEU A 244 -18.15 -29.57 -22.75
N ASP A 245 -17.87 -29.85 -24.01
CA ASP A 245 -17.81 -31.21 -24.55
C ASP A 245 -16.71 -32.04 -23.84
N ALA A 246 -17.03 -33.25 -23.38
CA ALA A 246 -16.11 -34.15 -22.67
C ALA A 246 -15.04 -34.79 -23.58
N SER A 247 -15.03 -34.39 -24.87
CA SER A 247 -14.14 -34.96 -25.88
C SER A 247 -12.70 -34.45 -25.67
N GLY A 248 -11.80 -35.36 -25.30
CA GLY A 248 -10.38 -35.08 -25.11
C GLY A 248 -9.97 -34.62 -23.70
N GLU A 249 -10.86 -34.66 -22.70
CA GLU A 249 -10.58 -34.20 -21.33
C GLU A 249 -9.29 -34.79 -20.75
N SER A 250 -9.05 -36.09 -20.90
CA SER A 250 -7.86 -36.74 -20.31
C SER A 250 -6.55 -36.30 -20.97
N GLU A 251 -6.52 -36.24 -22.31
CA GLU A 251 -5.31 -35.85 -23.05
C GLU A 251 -5.04 -34.34 -22.95
N VAL A 252 -6.09 -33.51 -23.04
CA VAL A 252 -5.99 -32.06 -22.88
C VAL A 252 -5.63 -31.70 -21.43
N ALA A 253 -6.21 -32.37 -20.43
CA ALA A 253 -5.82 -32.17 -19.03
C ALA A 253 -4.37 -32.61 -18.78
N ALA A 254 -3.94 -33.74 -19.36
CA ALA A 254 -2.54 -34.17 -19.27
C ALA A 254 -1.60 -33.17 -19.94
N TYR A 255 -1.95 -32.65 -21.12
CA TYR A 255 -1.17 -31.62 -21.81
C TYR A 255 -1.13 -30.30 -21.02
N HIS A 256 -2.26 -29.86 -20.46
CA HIS A 256 -2.34 -28.66 -19.65
C HIS A 256 -1.52 -28.79 -18.37
N LYS A 257 -1.59 -29.95 -17.70
CA LYS A 257 -0.76 -30.28 -16.54
C LYS A 257 0.72 -30.22 -16.88
N LEU A 258 1.13 -30.88 -17.98
CA LEU A 258 2.52 -30.81 -18.45
C LEU A 258 2.95 -29.37 -18.74
N ARG A 259 2.08 -28.52 -19.31
CA ARG A 259 2.37 -27.10 -19.51
C ARG A 259 2.57 -26.33 -18.21
N LEU A 260 1.74 -26.57 -17.19
CA LEU A 260 1.89 -25.96 -15.87
C LEU A 260 3.19 -26.42 -15.20
N ASP A 261 3.49 -27.71 -15.28
CA ASP A 261 4.71 -28.31 -14.73
C ASP A 261 5.96 -27.70 -15.41
N ILE A 262 5.95 -27.57 -16.75
CA ILE A 262 7.01 -26.89 -17.50
C ILE A 262 7.17 -25.44 -17.03
N ALA A 263 6.09 -24.67 -16.94
CA ALA A 263 6.16 -23.27 -16.51
C ALA A 263 6.72 -23.13 -15.08
N GLN A 264 6.34 -24.03 -14.17
CA GLN A 264 6.86 -24.04 -12.80
C GLN A 264 8.34 -24.42 -12.75
N LEU A 265 8.75 -25.42 -13.55
CA LEU A 265 10.15 -25.82 -13.67
C LEU A 265 11.01 -24.72 -14.30
N GLU A 266 10.53 -24.04 -15.34
CA GLU A 266 11.20 -22.88 -15.94
C GLU A 266 11.38 -21.75 -14.93
N LYS A 267 10.37 -21.46 -14.10
CA LYS A 267 10.45 -20.46 -13.03
C LYS A 267 11.51 -20.83 -11.99
N LYS A 268 11.52 -22.10 -11.53
CA LYS A 268 12.54 -22.61 -10.60
C LYS A 268 13.95 -22.51 -11.22
N MET A 269 14.11 -22.94 -12.47
CA MET A 269 15.38 -22.85 -13.20
C MET A 269 15.85 -21.40 -13.31
N MET A 270 14.96 -20.46 -13.67
CA MET A 270 15.32 -19.05 -13.79
C MET A 270 15.72 -18.44 -12.44
N SER A 271 15.06 -18.84 -11.35
CA SER A 271 15.44 -18.40 -10.00
C SER A 271 16.85 -18.86 -9.59
N GLU A 272 17.30 -20.01 -10.07
CA GLU A 272 18.68 -20.49 -9.87
C GLU A 272 19.69 -19.83 -10.79
N ILE A 273 19.31 -19.51 -12.04
CA ILE A 273 20.18 -18.81 -13.00
C ILE A 273 20.45 -17.38 -12.53
N THR A 274 19.42 -16.68 -12.05
CA THR A 274 19.44 -15.27 -11.64
C THR A 274 20.12 -15.01 -10.30
N ARG A 275 20.62 -16.06 -9.64
CA ARG A 275 21.40 -15.90 -8.41
C ARG A 275 22.66 -15.06 -8.67
N PRO A 276 22.97 -14.07 -7.81
CA PRO A 276 24.14 -13.22 -7.97
C PRO A 276 25.43 -14.00 -8.16
N GLU A 277 25.61 -15.09 -7.41
CA GLU A 277 26.78 -15.98 -7.49
C GLU A 277 27.04 -16.55 -8.90
N ARG A 278 26.02 -16.63 -9.76
CA ARG A 278 26.09 -17.28 -11.08
C ARG A 278 25.95 -16.28 -12.22
N ILE A 279 24.95 -15.39 -12.15
CA ILE A 279 24.57 -14.52 -13.26
C ILE A 279 25.60 -13.42 -13.54
N LEU A 280 26.30 -12.92 -12.51
CA LEU A 280 27.15 -11.73 -12.62
C LEU A 280 28.30 -11.90 -13.63
N TYR A 281 28.84 -13.11 -13.76
CA TYR A 281 29.90 -13.43 -14.74
C TYR A 281 29.44 -13.27 -16.20
N PHE A 282 28.14 -13.35 -16.45
CA PHE A 282 27.57 -13.28 -17.80
C PHE A 282 27.02 -11.89 -18.14
N LEU A 283 26.75 -11.06 -17.14
CA LEU A 283 26.25 -9.69 -17.27
C LEU A 283 27.37 -8.69 -17.59
N LEU A 284 28.08 -8.96 -18.68
CA LEU A 284 29.09 -8.07 -19.22
C LEU A 284 28.44 -6.96 -20.05
N PRO A 285 29.05 -5.75 -20.13
CA PRO A 285 28.60 -4.71 -21.05
C PRO A 285 28.46 -5.25 -22.48
N GLY A 286 27.33 -4.94 -23.11
CA GLY A 286 26.97 -5.41 -24.45
C GLY A 286 26.14 -6.70 -24.47
N ARG A 287 25.99 -7.40 -23.34
CA ARG A 287 25.21 -8.64 -23.28
C ARG A 287 23.72 -8.37 -23.53
N LEU A 288 23.10 -9.19 -24.37
CA LEU A 288 21.65 -9.14 -24.56
C LEU A 288 20.92 -9.94 -23.48
N VAL A 289 19.97 -9.30 -22.81
CA VAL A 289 19.14 -9.87 -21.73
C VAL A 289 17.67 -9.62 -22.03
N LYS A 290 16.81 -10.61 -21.79
CA LYS A 290 15.37 -10.45 -21.95
C LYS A 290 14.76 -10.04 -20.61
N VAL A 291 13.98 -8.96 -20.60
CA VAL A 291 13.39 -8.40 -19.36
C VAL A 291 11.88 -8.65 -19.35
N ARG A 292 11.36 -9.13 -18.22
CA ARG A 292 9.93 -9.34 -18.00
C ARG A 292 9.57 -8.94 -16.58
N ASP A 293 8.50 -8.15 -16.46
CA ASP A 293 7.95 -7.72 -15.17
C ASP A 293 6.50 -8.20 -15.07
N GLY A 294 6.29 -9.28 -14.29
CA GLY A 294 5.00 -9.95 -14.20
C GLY A 294 4.49 -10.41 -15.57
N GLY A 295 3.34 -9.85 -15.98
CA GLY A 295 2.73 -10.10 -17.30
C GLY A 295 3.31 -9.27 -18.44
N THR A 296 4.16 -8.28 -18.15
CA THR A 296 4.67 -7.32 -19.13
C THR A 296 6.02 -7.76 -19.68
N ASP A 297 6.09 -8.06 -20.98
CA ASP A 297 7.32 -8.41 -21.68
C ASP A 297 7.98 -7.14 -22.25
N TRP A 298 9.16 -6.79 -21.74
CA TRP A 298 9.95 -5.64 -22.20
C TRP A 298 10.83 -5.97 -23.41
N GLY A 299 10.86 -7.24 -23.82
CA GLY A 299 11.70 -7.70 -24.90
C GLY A 299 13.18 -7.79 -24.52
N TRP A 300 14.03 -7.72 -25.53
CA TRP A 300 15.48 -7.82 -25.38
C TRP A 300 16.10 -6.44 -25.15
N GLY A 301 16.84 -6.31 -24.05
CA GLY A 301 17.67 -5.17 -23.72
C GLY A 301 19.15 -5.51 -23.72
N VAL A 302 19.97 -4.47 -23.58
CA VAL A 302 21.43 -4.57 -23.62
C VAL A 302 21.99 -4.13 -22.27
N VAL A 303 22.80 -4.99 -21.64
CA VAL A 303 23.47 -4.67 -20.38
C VAL A 303 24.51 -3.56 -20.62
N VAL A 304 24.38 -2.47 -19.88
CA VAL A 304 25.32 -1.34 -19.89
C VAL A 304 26.29 -1.48 -18.72
N ASN A 305 25.75 -1.65 -17.51
CA ASN A 305 26.54 -1.73 -16.29
C ASN A 305 25.82 -2.58 -15.22
N VAL A 306 26.56 -3.06 -14.22
CA VAL A 306 26.02 -3.77 -13.07
C VAL A 306 26.52 -3.12 -11.78
N VAL A 307 25.60 -2.63 -10.97
CA VAL A 307 25.89 -1.89 -9.72
C VAL A 307 25.38 -2.67 -8.52
N LYS A 308 26.22 -2.83 -7.49
CA LYS A 308 25.81 -3.40 -6.21
C LYS A 308 25.09 -2.33 -5.40
N LYS A 309 23.84 -2.57 -5.01
CA LYS A 309 23.10 -1.65 -4.14
C LYS A 309 23.75 -1.65 -2.75
N PRO A 310 24.12 -0.47 -2.19
CA PRO A 310 24.58 -0.41 -0.82
C PRO A 310 23.48 -0.92 0.12
N SER A 311 23.85 -1.80 1.07
CA SER A 311 22.92 -2.25 2.10
C SER A 311 22.50 -1.03 2.91
N ALA A 312 21.19 -0.75 2.98
CA ALA A 312 20.69 0.33 3.81
C ALA A 312 21.07 0.06 5.28
N SER A 313 21.98 0.86 5.82
CA SER A 313 22.32 0.85 7.24
C SER A 313 21.34 1.76 7.98
N LEU A 314 20.34 1.19 8.66
CA LEU A 314 19.84 1.61 9.99
C LEU A 314 18.58 0.81 10.43
N GLY A 315 18.60 0.30 11.66
CA GLY A 315 17.40 0.18 12.52
C GLY A 315 16.74 -1.19 12.71
N THR A 316 17.19 -1.93 13.75
CA THR A 316 16.44 -2.89 14.60
C THR A 316 15.30 -3.73 14.00
N LEU A 317 15.56 -5.02 13.76
CA LEU A 317 14.68 -6.19 13.98
C LEU A 317 15.56 -7.48 13.95
N PRO A 318 15.23 -8.55 14.70
CA PRO A 318 16.14 -9.67 14.90
C PRO A 318 16.31 -10.55 13.65
N SER A 319 17.56 -10.94 13.45
CA SER A 319 18.10 -11.76 12.37
C SER A 319 17.66 -13.22 12.51
N ALA A 320 16.72 -13.66 11.66
CA ALA A 320 16.55 -15.10 11.35
C ALA A 320 16.01 -15.39 9.92
N LEU A 321 15.67 -14.37 9.11
CA LEU A 321 15.14 -14.56 7.74
C LEU A 321 15.82 -13.69 6.67
N SER A 322 16.83 -12.90 7.03
CA SER A 322 17.58 -12.02 6.11
C SER A 322 18.75 -12.75 5.43
N SER A 323 18.49 -13.91 4.82
CA SER A 323 19.46 -14.64 3.99
C SER A 323 19.29 -14.41 2.49
N ARG A 324 18.98 -13.17 2.06
CA ARG A 324 19.05 -12.78 0.65
C ARG A 324 19.69 -11.41 0.52
N GLY A 325 20.99 -11.44 0.20
CA GLY A 325 21.94 -10.34 0.32
C GLY A 325 21.68 -9.12 -0.58
N SER A 326 22.58 -8.14 -0.42
CA SER A 326 22.74 -6.94 -1.26
C SER A 326 22.22 -7.13 -2.70
N GLY A 327 21.15 -6.42 -3.04
CA GLY A 327 20.59 -6.47 -4.39
C GLY A 327 21.55 -5.87 -5.42
N TYR A 328 21.65 -6.49 -6.60
CA TYR A 328 22.35 -5.90 -7.74
C TYR A 328 21.32 -5.26 -8.68
N ILE A 329 21.68 -4.10 -9.23
CA ILE A 329 20.93 -3.39 -10.25
C ILE A 329 21.72 -3.49 -11.55
N VAL A 330 21.06 -3.90 -12.62
CA VAL A 330 21.63 -4.02 -13.96
C VAL A 330 21.08 -2.87 -14.79
N ASP A 331 21.93 -1.88 -15.07
CA ASP A 331 21.58 -0.81 -15.98
C ASP A 331 21.45 -1.39 -17.39
N THR A 332 20.22 -1.44 -17.89
CA THR A 332 19.87 -2.12 -19.14
C THR A 332 19.27 -1.12 -20.10
N LEU A 333 19.83 -1.04 -21.30
CA LEU A 333 19.27 -0.24 -22.39
C LEU A 333 18.05 -0.97 -22.97
N LEU A 334 16.87 -0.40 -22.80
CA LEU A 334 15.58 -0.97 -23.21
C LEU A 334 14.83 -0.02 -24.16
N HIS A 335 14.08 -0.60 -25.08
CA HIS A 335 13.20 0.14 -25.97
C HIS A 335 11.95 0.56 -25.20
N CYS A 336 11.74 1.86 -25.06
CA CYS A 336 10.65 2.43 -24.26
C CYS A 336 9.80 3.37 -25.12
N SER A 337 8.51 3.49 -24.81
CA SER A 337 7.63 4.50 -25.42
C SER A 337 8.11 5.92 -25.08
N PRO A 338 7.97 6.90 -25.99
CA PRO A 338 8.23 8.30 -25.69
C PRO A 338 7.19 8.76 -24.66
N GLY A 339 7.59 8.78 -23.38
CA GLY A 339 6.65 8.94 -22.28
C GLY A 339 5.74 10.15 -22.42
N SER A 340 4.42 9.93 -22.53
CA SER A 340 3.42 10.98 -22.40
C SER A 340 3.32 11.39 -20.93
N SER A 341 3.88 12.56 -20.58
CA SER A 341 3.69 13.17 -19.26
C SER A 341 2.41 13.99 -19.28
N GLU A 342 1.33 13.50 -18.64
CA GLU A 342 0.18 14.35 -18.35
C GLU A 342 0.29 15.08 -17.00
N ASN A 343 1.29 14.79 -16.14
CA ASN A 343 1.33 15.39 -14.79
C ASN A 343 2.73 15.49 -14.15
N GLY A 344 3.68 16.18 -14.80
CA GLY A 344 4.86 16.81 -14.16
C GLY A 344 5.87 15.90 -13.43
N SER A 345 5.61 14.61 -13.31
CA SER A 345 6.49 13.58 -12.78
C SER A 345 7.22 12.92 -13.95
N ARG A 346 8.49 12.55 -13.76
CA ARG A 346 9.28 11.87 -14.80
C ARG A 346 8.50 10.63 -15.25
N PRO A 347 8.17 10.50 -16.55
CA PRO A 347 7.38 9.36 -17.03
C PRO A 347 8.12 8.07 -16.66
N LYS A 348 7.41 7.14 -16.01
CA LYS A 348 7.94 5.80 -15.76
C LYS A 348 8.21 5.15 -17.12
N PRO A 349 9.41 4.61 -17.37
CA PRO A 349 9.67 3.90 -18.61
C PRO A 349 8.65 2.76 -18.79
N CYS A 350 8.16 2.56 -20.01
CA CYS A 350 7.23 1.48 -20.33
C CYS A 350 7.56 0.92 -21.72
N PRO A 351 7.31 -0.38 -21.98
CA PRO A 351 7.56 -0.95 -23.30
C PRO A 351 6.60 -0.33 -24.34
N PRO A 352 7.06 -0.05 -25.56
CA PRO A 352 6.23 0.51 -26.62
C PRO A 352 5.19 -0.49 -27.10
N ARG A 353 4.03 0.02 -27.55
CA ARG A 353 3.01 -0.82 -28.19
C ARG A 353 3.52 -1.35 -29.53
N PRO A 354 2.99 -2.49 -30.03
CA PRO A 354 3.36 -3.00 -31.34
C PRO A 354 3.16 -1.94 -32.43
N GLY A 355 4.25 -1.55 -33.13
CA GLY A 355 4.23 -0.53 -34.18
C GLY A 355 4.44 0.92 -33.71
N GLU A 356 4.55 1.17 -32.40
CA GLU A 356 4.85 2.48 -31.84
C GLU A 356 6.34 2.83 -31.97
N LYS A 357 6.64 4.08 -32.34
CA LYS A 357 8.03 4.57 -32.38
C LYS A 357 8.50 4.85 -30.96
N GLY A 358 9.31 3.95 -30.40
CA GLY A 358 9.97 4.13 -29.10
C GLY A 358 11.43 4.60 -29.18
N GLU A 359 11.97 5.06 -28.06
CA GLU A 359 13.37 5.43 -27.87
C GLU A 359 14.08 4.47 -26.92
N MET A 360 15.41 4.35 -27.05
CA MET A 360 16.21 3.54 -26.14
C MET A 360 16.55 4.33 -24.87
N HIS A 361 16.20 3.80 -23.70
CA HIS A 361 16.52 4.40 -22.41
C HIS A 361 17.29 3.42 -21.53
N VAL A 362 18.21 3.94 -20.72
CA VAL A 362 18.90 3.16 -19.70
C VAL A 362 17.96 3.03 -18.50
N VAL A 363 17.51 1.82 -18.23
CA VAL A 363 16.56 1.51 -17.17
C VAL A 363 17.26 0.62 -16.14
N PRO A 364 17.19 0.94 -14.83
CA PRO A 364 17.73 0.08 -13.78
C PRO A 364 16.85 -1.17 -13.61
N VAL A 365 17.39 -2.34 -13.95
CA VAL A 365 16.68 -3.63 -13.90
C VAL A 365 17.19 -4.47 -12.73
N GLN A 366 16.28 -4.98 -11.90
CA GLN A 366 16.64 -5.92 -10.84
C GLN A 366 16.85 -7.33 -11.41
N LEU A 367 17.78 -8.11 -10.83
CA LEU A 367 18.08 -9.47 -11.30
C LEU A 367 16.85 -10.38 -11.49
N PRO A 368 15.82 -10.38 -10.62
CA PRO A 368 14.64 -11.25 -10.80
C PRO A 368 13.80 -10.93 -12.05
N LEU A 369 13.95 -9.74 -12.63
CA LEU A 369 13.23 -9.33 -13.84
C LEU A 369 13.89 -9.84 -15.13
N ILE A 370 15.09 -10.44 -15.03
CA ILE A 370 15.79 -11.03 -16.17
C ILE A 370 15.19 -12.41 -16.43
N SER A 371 14.56 -12.58 -17.60
CA SER A 371 13.88 -13.80 -18.03
C SER A 371 14.68 -14.66 -19.01
N ALA A 372 15.73 -14.12 -19.63
CA ALA A 372 16.68 -14.88 -20.45
C ALA A 372 17.99 -14.12 -20.65
N LEU A 373 19.08 -14.84 -20.94
CA LEU A 373 20.36 -14.29 -21.38
C LEU A 373 20.69 -14.82 -22.77
N SER A 374 21.19 -13.96 -23.66
CA SER A 374 21.68 -14.36 -24.97
C SER A 374 23.16 -14.74 -24.92
N LYS A 375 23.58 -15.62 -25.82
CA LYS A 375 25.01 -15.87 -26.10
C LYS A 375 25.69 -14.65 -26.75
N LEU A 376 24.92 -13.80 -27.42
CA LEU A 376 25.43 -12.68 -28.19
C LEU A 376 25.78 -11.49 -27.30
N ARG A 377 26.76 -10.71 -27.75
CA ARG A 377 27.09 -9.38 -27.23
C ARG A 377 27.18 -8.41 -28.39
N ILE A 378 26.75 -7.19 -28.18
CA ILE A 378 26.94 -6.09 -29.11
C ILE A 378 27.96 -5.10 -28.55
N SER A 379 28.66 -4.40 -29.44
CA SER A 379 29.54 -3.30 -29.03
C SER A 379 28.70 -2.12 -28.56
N ILE A 380 29.04 -1.54 -27.41
CA ILE A 380 28.37 -0.37 -26.86
C ILE A 380 29.34 0.81 -26.94
N PRO A 381 28.92 2.00 -27.44
CA PRO A 381 29.68 3.23 -27.35
C PRO A 381 30.02 3.59 -25.90
N SER A 382 31.15 4.26 -25.68
CA SER A 382 31.57 4.71 -24.35
C SER A 382 30.66 5.77 -23.74
N ASP A 383 29.92 6.54 -24.56
CA ASP A 383 28.96 7.54 -24.12
C ASP A 383 27.57 7.25 -24.73
N LEU A 384 26.58 7.06 -23.85
CA LEU A 384 25.18 6.80 -24.22
C LEU A 384 24.26 8.00 -23.99
N ARG A 385 24.81 9.17 -23.62
CA ARG A 385 24.04 10.42 -23.52
C ARG A 385 23.47 10.87 -24.87
N PRO A 386 24.23 10.82 -25.99
CA PRO A 386 23.71 11.18 -27.30
C PRO A 386 22.55 10.25 -27.73
N VAL A 387 21.53 10.82 -28.38
CA VAL A 387 20.36 10.04 -28.85
C VAL A 387 20.77 9.12 -30.00
N GLU A 388 21.69 9.58 -30.85
CA GLU A 388 22.22 8.87 -32.01
C GLU A 388 22.95 7.59 -31.59
N ALA A 389 23.73 7.64 -30.52
CA ALA A 389 24.43 6.49 -29.94
C ALA A 389 23.46 5.43 -29.39
N ARG A 390 22.31 5.86 -28.87
CA ARG A 390 21.25 4.96 -28.39
C ARG A 390 20.43 4.39 -29.55
N GLN A 391 20.21 5.17 -30.61
CA GLN A 391 19.53 4.73 -31.84
C GLN A 391 20.34 3.69 -32.63
N SER A 392 21.67 3.83 -32.71
CA SER A 392 22.50 2.81 -33.38
C SER A 392 22.39 1.44 -32.71
N ILE A 393 22.25 1.41 -31.38
CA ILE A 393 22.01 0.17 -30.64
C ILE A 393 20.62 -0.41 -30.92
N LEU A 394 19.59 0.44 -31.00
CA LEU A 394 18.24 -0.01 -31.37
C LEU A 394 18.25 -0.72 -32.73
N LEU A 395 18.90 -0.12 -33.72
CA LEU A 395 19.03 -0.70 -35.06
C LEU A 395 19.77 -2.04 -35.01
N ALA A 396 20.86 -2.14 -34.26
CA ALA A 396 21.59 -3.40 -34.08
C ALA A 396 20.73 -4.50 -33.43
N VAL A 397 19.92 -4.16 -32.42
CA VAL A 397 19.00 -5.11 -31.77
C VAL A 397 17.88 -5.54 -32.73
N GLN A 398 17.34 -4.62 -33.53
CA GLN A 398 16.32 -4.91 -34.55
C GLN A 398 16.89 -5.79 -35.67
N GLU A 399 18.09 -5.49 -36.16
CA GLU A 399 18.78 -6.31 -37.16
C GLU A 399 18.99 -7.74 -36.64
N LEU A 400 19.44 -7.90 -35.41
CA LEU A 400 19.56 -9.20 -34.77
C LEU A 400 18.19 -9.92 -34.66
N GLY A 401 17.11 -9.19 -34.40
CA GLY A 401 15.75 -9.73 -34.44
C GLY A 401 15.36 -10.24 -35.83
N THR A 402 15.71 -9.51 -36.90
CA THR A 402 15.44 -9.95 -38.29
C THR A 402 16.29 -11.15 -38.70
N ARG A 403 17.55 -11.19 -38.26
CA ARG A 403 18.51 -12.24 -38.59
C ARG A 403 18.23 -13.55 -37.85
N PHE A 404 17.63 -13.47 -36.66
CA PHE A 404 17.21 -14.61 -35.84
C PHE A 404 15.68 -14.64 -35.68
N SER A 405 14.96 -14.93 -36.77
CA SER A 405 13.49 -14.95 -36.80
C SER A 405 12.84 -15.95 -35.82
N GLN A 406 13.55 -17.02 -35.44
CA GLN A 406 13.11 -18.00 -34.43
C GLN A 406 13.48 -17.61 -32.99
N GLY A 407 14.13 -16.46 -32.79
CA GLY A 407 14.57 -15.95 -31.50
C GLY A 407 16.08 -16.02 -31.28
N LEU A 408 16.59 -15.11 -30.45
CA LEU A 408 18.03 -15.00 -30.18
C LEU A 408 18.56 -16.25 -29.43
N PRO A 409 19.78 -16.71 -29.76
CA PRO A 409 20.36 -17.89 -29.15
C PRO A 409 20.60 -17.66 -27.65
N LYS A 410 19.90 -18.45 -26.83
CA LYS A 410 19.98 -18.35 -25.36
C LYS A 410 21.24 -19.03 -24.82
N LEU A 411 21.78 -18.47 -23.75
CA LEU A 411 22.86 -19.08 -22.97
C LEU A 411 22.33 -20.37 -22.32
N ASN A 412 23.05 -21.48 -22.46
CA ASN A 412 22.61 -22.77 -21.89
C ASN A 412 23.09 -22.86 -20.43
N PRO A 413 22.19 -22.92 -19.43
CA PRO A 413 22.56 -22.86 -18.01
C PRO A 413 23.44 -24.04 -17.54
N VAL A 414 23.34 -25.20 -18.19
CA VAL A 414 24.12 -26.40 -17.83
C VAL A 414 25.55 -26.30 -18.34
N LYS A 415 25.73 -25.94 -19.62
CA LYS A 415 27.09 -25.72 -20.19
C LYS A 415 27.81 -24.58 -19.47
N VAL A 416 27.05 -23.57 -19.07
CA VAL A 416 27.51 -22.42 -18.29
C VAL A 416 27.97 -22.79 -16.90
N SER A 417 27.30 -23.73 -16.24
CA SER A 417 27.72 -24.24 -14.92
C SER A 417 29.05 -25.02 -15.00
N ILE A 418 29.29 -25.71 -16.11
CA ILE A 418 30.57 -26.40 -16.40
C ILE A 418 31.69 -25.37 -16.66
N SER A 419 31.42 -24.35 -17.46
CA SER A 419 32.37 -23.24 -17.69
C SER A 419 32.64 -22.44 -16.41
N TYR A 420 31.65 -22.28 -15.53
CA TYR A 420 31.81 -21.67 -14.21
C TYR A 420 32.76 -22.51 -13.33
N LEU A 421 32.60 -23.83 -13.29
CA LEU A 421 33.54 -24.71 -12.59
C LEU A 421 34.96 -24.61 -13.15
N GLN A 422 35.12 -24.50 -14.47
CA GLN A 422 36.43 -24.26 -15.11
C GLN A 422 37.03 -22.89 -14.75
N ILE A 423 36.25 -21.80 -14.82
CA ILE A 423 36.72 -20.44 -14.46
C ILE A 423 37.06 -20.35 -12.97
N VAL A 424 36.29 -21.01 -12.10
CA VAL A 424 36.60 -21.10 -10.67
C VAL A 424 37.87 -21.93 -10.44
N TYR A 425 38.05 -23.06 -11.14
CA TYR A 425 39.27 -23.88 -11.07
C TYR A 425 40.52 -23.14 -11.56
N GLU A 426 40.43 -22.40 -12.67
CA GLU A 426 41.54 -21.60 -13.21
C GLU A 426 41.91 -20.45 -12.27
N ASN A 427 40.93 -19.74 -11.71
CA ASN A 427 41.20 -18.65 -10.76
C ASN A 427 41.73 -19.14 -9.40
N SER A 428 41.34 -20.33 -8.95
CA SER A 428 41.91 -20.93 -7.73
C SER A 428 43.28 -21.58 -7.96
N SER A 429 43.61 -21.97 -9.20
CA SER A 429 44.95 -22.45 -9.58
C SER A 429 45.98 -21.32 -9.71
N ILE A 430 45.54 -20.08 -9.94
CA ILE A 430 46.43 -18.90 -10.02
C ILE A 430 46.87 -18.41 -8.63
N GLN A 431 46.14 -18.72 -7.54
CA GLN A 431 46.55 -18.36 -6.17
C GLN A 431 47.53 -19.34 -5.51
N LEU A 432 47.89 -20.44 -6.17
CA LEU A 432 48.83 -21.46 -5.65
C LEU A 432 50.20 -21.47 -6.34
N LYS A 433 50.50 -20.48 -7.20
CA LYS A 433 51.86 -20.24 -7.68
C LYS A 433 52.27 -18.81 -7.31
N ILE A 434 53.27 -18.78 -6.43
CA ILE A 434 54.09 -17.65 -5.96
C ILE A 434 54.43 -16.70 -7.10
#